data_AF-A0A644Y7Z3-F1
#
_entry.id   AF-A0A644Y7Z3-F1
#
_cell.length_a   1.000
_cell.length_b   1.000
_cell.length_c   1.000
_cell.angle_alpha   90.00
_cell.angle_beta   90.00
_cell.angle_gamma   90.00
#
_symmetry.space_group_name_H-M   'P 1'
#
loop_
_entity.id
_entity.type
_entity.pdbx_description
1 polymer ?
#
loop_
_entity_poly.entity_id
_entity_poly.type
_entity_poly.pdbx_seq_one_letter_code
_entity_poly.pdbx_strand_id
1 'polypeptide(L)'
;MYIQGVSTRKVKAITEELCGVEISAEQVSRATAQLDGVLQEWRERSLGEITYLYVDAVYEKVREAGQVRDSAVLVASGINSRG
;
A
#
# COMPACT_ATOMS: atom_id res chain seq x y z
N MET A 1 2.55 -4.35 11.05
CA MET A 1 1.84 -3.17 11.61
C MET A 1 1.42 -2.18 10.53
N TYR A 2 2.34 -1.51 9.81
CA TYR A 2 1.94 -0.49 8.81
C TYR A 2 1.04 -1.04 7.69
N ILE A 3 1.41 -2.18 7.09
CA ILE A 3 0.61 -2.89 6.07
C ILE A 3 -0.78 -3.33 6.60
N GLN A 4 -0.93 -3.47 7.92
CA GLN A 4 -2.21 -3.82 8.56
C GLN A 4 -3.06 -2.57 8.88
N GLY A 5 -2.72 -1.41 8.32
CA GLY A 5 -3.45 -0.16 8.52
C GLY A 5 -3.07 0.63 9.78
N VAL A 6 -1.97 0.26 10.46
CA VAL A 6 -1.49 1.02 11.63
C VAL A 6 -0.72 2.25 11.15
N SER A 7 -1.18 3.45 11.51
CA SER A 7 -0.47 4.70 11.16
C SER A 7 0.96 4.72 11.69
N THR A 8 1.87 5.40 10.99
CA THR A 8 3.30 5.50 11.38
C THR A 8 3.48 6.04 12.80
N ARG A 9 2.63 6.99 13.23
CA ARG A 9 2.60 7.50 14.61
C ARG A 9 2.18 6.44 15.63
N LYS A 10 1.24 5.57 15.29
CA LYS A 10 0.80 4.48 16.17
C LYS A 10 1.84 3.36 16.23
N VAL A 11 2.53 3.07 15.13
CA VAL A 11 3.71 2.17 15.13
C VAL A 11 4.74 2.69 16.13
N LYS A 12 5.11 3.97 16.06
CA LYS A 12 6.03 4.60 17.02
C LYS A 12 5.65 4.31 18.47
N ALA A 13 4.42 4.66 18.86
CA ALA A 13 3.92 4.48 20.23
C ALA A 13 3.98 3.01 20.69
N ILE A 14 3.57 2.07 19.84
CA ILE A 14 3.59 0.63 20.17
C ILE A 14 5.03 0.13 20.37
N THR A 15 5.97 0.56 19.52
CA THR A 15 7.36 0.08 19.62
C THR A 15 8.08 0.62 20.84
N GLU A 16 7.77 1.86 21.23
CA GLU A 16 8.30 2.47 22.46
C GLU A 16 7.76 1.77 23.70
N GLU A 17 6.44 1.51 23.76
CA GLU A 17 5.78 0.86 24.89
C GLU A 17 6.17 -0.63 25.05
N LEU A 18 6.23 -1.39 23.95
CA LEU A 18 6.46 -2.83 24.00
C LEU A 18 7.93 -3.25 23.93
N CYS A 19 8.77 -2.45 23.27
CA CYS A 19 10.16 -2.82 23.00
C CYS A 19 11.18 -1.87 23.64
N GLY A 20 10.75 -0.75 24.25
CA GLY A 20 11.65 0.28 24.78
C GLY A 20 12.50 0.96 23.70
N VAL A 21 12.12 0.81 22.42
CA VAL A 21 12.84 1.35 21.26
C VAL A 21 11.93 2.31 20.52
N GLU A 22 12.37 3.55 20.38
CA GLU A 22 11.65 4.55 19.60
C GLU A 22 11.92 4.32 18.10
N ILE A 23 10.87 3.98 17.36
CA ILE A 23 10.90 3.97 15.88
C ILE A 23 10.13 5.19 15.38
N SER A 24 10.84 6.14 14.79
CA SER A 24 10.25 7.34 14.21
C SER A 24 9.38 7.03 12.97
N ALA A 25 8.44 7.92 12.67
CA ALA A 25 7.63 7.82 11.46
C ALA A 25 8.49 7.82 10.18
N GLU A 26 9.62 8.53 10.20
CA GLU A 26 10.59 8.56 9.10
C GLU A 26 11.28 7.21 8.91
N GLN A 27 11.67 6.53 10.00
CA GLN A 27 12.23 5.17 9.92
C GLN A 27 11.22 4.17 9.34
N VAL A 28 9.95 4.25 9.75
CA VAL A 28 8.88 3.42 9.17
C VAL A 28 8.71 3.73 7.68
N SER A 29 8.73 5.00 7.29
CA SER A 29 8.63 5.42 5.90
C SER A 29 9.80 4.91 5.06
N ARG A 30 11.04 5.04 5.54
CA ARG A 30 12.24 4.51 4.84
C ARG A 30 12.20 2.99 4.71
N ALA A 31 11.79 2.28 5.76
CA ALA A 31 11.66 0.83 5.71
C ALA A 31 10.57 0.39 4.71
N THR A 32 9.47 1.14 4.61
CA THR A 32 8.40 0.84 3.65
C THR A 32 8.84 1.13 2.21
N ALA A 33 9.60 2.20 1.97
CA ALA A 33 10.14 2.53 0.65
C ALA A 33 11.10 1.46 0.10
N GLN A 34 11.73 0.66 0.95
CA GLN A 34 12.55 -0.48 0.50
C GLN A 34 11.72 -1.57 -0.21
N LEU A 35 10.39 -1.58 -0.02
CA LEU A 35 9.49 -2.50 -0.71
C LEU A 35 9.15 -2.04 -2.14
N ASP A 36 9.47 -0.80 -2.52
CA ASP A 36 9.08 -0.23 -3.81
C ASP A 36 9.59 -1.07 -4.99
N GLY A 37 10.81 -1.61 -4.89
CA GLY A 37 11.37 -2.52 -5.91
C GLY A 37 10.56 -3.80 -6.05
N VAL A 38 10.23 -4.45 -4.92
CA VAL A 38 9.40 -5.67 -4.90
C VAL A 38 8.00 -5.40 -5.45
N LEU A 39 7.42 -4.24 -5.12
CA LEU A 39 6.12 -3.82 -5.62
C LEU A 39 6.15 -3.53 -7.12
N GLN A 40 7.24 -2.97 -7.64
CA GLN A 40 7.41 -2.72 -9.07
C GLN A 40 7.49 -4.04 -9.84
N GLU A 41 8.34 -4.97 -9.40
CA GLU A 41 8.45 -6.31 -10.00
C GLU A 41 7.10 -7.04 -9.98
N TRP A 42 6.39 -6.98 -8.85
CA TRP A 42 5.03 -7.51 -8.75
C TRP A 42 4.10 -6.84 -9.75
N ARG A 43 4.11 -5.51 -9.87
CA ARG A 43 3.22 -4.75 -10.76
C ARG A 43 3.46 -5.05 -12.24
N GLU A 44 4.71 -5.25 -12.65
CA GLU A 44 5.10 -5.49 -14.04
C GLU A 44 5.06 -6.97 -14.45
N ARG A 45 4.76 -7.88 -13.51
CA ARG A 45 4.72 -9.32 -13.80
C ARG A 45 3.74 -9.66 -14.92
N SER A 46 4.08 -10.68 -15.71
CA SER A 46 3.14 -11.24 -16.68
C SER A 46 1.94 -11.87 -15.97
N LEU A 47 0.73 -11.52 -16.40
CA LEU A 47 -0.52 -11.98 -15.78
C LEU A 47 -1.11 -13.22 -16.46
N GLY A 48 -0.64 -13.59 -17.66
CA GLY A 48 -1.20 -14.68 -18.45
C GLY A 48 -2.62 -14.39 -18.96
N GLU A 49 -3.37 -15.45 -19.26
CA GLU A 49 -4.75 -15.35 -19.74
C GLU A 49 -5.73 -15.10 -18.57
N ILE A 50 -6.66 -14.17 -18.76
CA ILE A 50 -7.71 -13.81 -17.81
C ILE A 50 -9.07 -14.08 -18.47
N THR A 51 -9.84 -15.00 -17.90
CA THR A 51 -11.16 -15.40 -18.40
C THR A 51 -12.24 -14.40 -18.01
N TYR A 52 -12.18 -13.89 -16.77
CA TYR A 52 -13.12 -12.87 -16.26
C TYR A 52 -12.35 -11.74 -15.62
N LEU A 53 -12.75 -10.51 -15.92
CA LEU A 53 -12.15 -9.30 -15.37
C LEU A 53 -13.21 -8.47 -14.65
N TYR A 54 -12.94 -8.19 -13.37
CA TYR A 54 -13.68 -7.22 -12.57
C TYR A 54 -12.84 -5.97 -12.42
N VAL A 55 -13.46 -4.82 -12.60
CA VAL A 55 -12.83 -3.52 -12.38
C VAL A 55 -13.65 -2.73 -11.37
N ASP A 56 -12.96 -2.03 -10.49
CA ASP A 56 -13.55 -1.21 -9.45
C ASP A 56 -12.70 0.06 -9.23
N ALA A 57 -13.25 1.04 -8.53
CA ALA A 57 -12.57 2.26 -8.14
C ALA A 57 -12.93 2.64 -6.71
N VAL A 58 -11.89 2.82 -5.88
CA VAL A 58 -12.03 3.38 -4.52
C VAL A 58 -11.51 4.80 -4.54
N TYR A 59 -12.28 5.75 -3.98
CA TYR A 59 -11.86 7.15 -3.94
C TYR A 59 -11.17 7.47 -2.62
N GLU A 60 -9.95 7.98 -2.74
CA GLU A 60 -9.13 8.38 -1.59
C GLU A 60 -8.83 9.88 -1.63
N LYS A 61 -8.75 10.50 -0.45
CA LYS A 61 -8.37 11.90 -0.32
C LYS A 61 -6.85 12.03 -0.43
N VAL A 62 -6.37 12.49 -1.57
CA VAL A 62 -4.93 12.64 -1.86
C VAL A 62 -4.58 14.12 -1.93
N ARG A 63 -3.40 14.48 -1.40
CA ARG A 63 -2.84 15.82 -1.57
C ARG A 63 -2.02 15.87 -2.85
N GLU A 64 -2.46 16.66 -3.81
CA GLU A 64 -1.80 16.87 -5.08
C GLU A 64 -1.73 18.37 -5.38
N ALA A 65 -0.56 18.85 -5.82
CA ALA A 65 -0.31 20.27 -6.07
C ALA A 65 -0.77 21.20 -4.92
N GLY A 66 -0.59 20.74 -3.68
CA GLY A 66 -0.94 21.49 -2.46
C GLY A 66 -2.41 21.38 -2.02
N GLN A 67 -3.31 20.84 -2.85
CA GLN A 67 -4.74 20.72 -2.55
C GLN A 67 -5.12 19.27 -2.27
N VAL A 68 -6.07 19.06 -1.35
CA VAL A 68 -6.64 17.73 -1.10
C VAL A 68 -7.81 17.51 -2.06
N ARG A 69 -7.75 16.43 -2.83
CA ARG A 69 -8.73 16.09 -3.86
C ARG A 69 -9.11 14.61 -3.76
N ASP A 70 -10.30 14.28 -4.25
CA ASP A 70 -10.68 12.88 -4.46
C ASP A 70 -9.89 12.33 -5.65
N SER A 71 -9.15 11.25 -5.42
CA SER A 71 -8.43 10.51 -6.44
C SER A 71 -8.97 9.09 -6.51
N ALA A 72 -9.30 8.62 -7.71
CA ALA A 72 -9.69 7.23 -7.92
C ALA A 72 -8.45 6.32 -7.87
N VAL A 73 -8.50 5.31 -7.00
CA VAL A 73 -7.60 4.16 -6.99
C VAL A 73 -8.30 3.05 -7.75
N LEU A 74 -7.81 2.76 -8.96
CA LEU A 74 -8.38 1.74 -9.84
C LEU A 74 -7.88 0.35 -9.43
N VAL A 75 -8.81 -0.60 -9.31
CA VAL A 75 -8.51 -1.99 -8.97
C VAL A 75 -9.02 -2.89 -10.08
N ALA A 76 -8.18 -3.81 -10.52
CA ALA A 76 -8.52 -4.84 -11.51
C ALA A 76 -8.26 -6.23 -10.92
N SER A 77 -9.30 -7.06 -10.89
CA SER A 77 -9.27 -8.43 -10.37
C SER A 77 -9.62 -9.42 -11.47
N GLY A 78 -8.69 -10.30 -11.80
CA GLY A 78 -8.85 -11.30 -12.86
C GLY A 78 -9.05 -12.72 -12.31
N ILE A 79 -9.96 -13.47 -12.93
CA ILE A 79 -10.12 -14.93 -12.74
C ILE A 79 -9.51 -15.62 -13.96
N ASN A 80 -8.63 -16.59 -13.74
CA ASN A 80 -7.95 -17.30 -14.84
C ASN A 80 -8.71 -18.58 -15.22
N SER A 81 -8.17 -19.35 -16.16
CA SER A 81 -8.79 -20.60 -16.64
C SER A 81 -8.92 -21.70 -15.58
N ARG A 82 -8.21 -21.60 -14.45
CA ARG A 82 -8.31 -22.53 -13.32
C ARG A 82 -9.32 -22.10 -12.26
N GLY A 83 -10.02 -20.98 -12.47
CA GLY A 83 -10.83 -20.30 -11.46
C GLY A 83 -9.97 -19.42 -10.57
#